data_AF-A0A2V6WRE4-F1
#
_entry.id   AF-A0A2V6WRE4-F1
#
_cell.length_a   1.000
_cell.length_b   1.000
_cell.length_c   1.000
_cell.angle_alpha   90.00
_cell.angle_beta   90.00
_cell.angle_gamma   90.00
#
_symmetry.space_group_name_H-M   'P 1'
#
loop_
_entity.id
_entity.type
_entity.pdbx_description
1 polymer ?
#
loop_
_entity_poly.entity_id
_entity_poly.type
_entity_poly.pdbx_seq_one_letter_code
_entity_poly.pdbx_strand_id
1 'polypeptide(L)'
;YRRRNPLYRSKSTKAAYQLWILRRLERLCLAWRPRLVLVIKGGPITPGLIGRVKSRLDALFLNFFPDNPLLMIPFECIEAYDLFFTKERYAQRQLEQVGLANLYYLPMYCTPAFHHPVDLSDDERRALDGAIALVGSHYPYRERLVRALAGYPVRVWGPGWDRADSPVRRLVAGGAVGGRAKLAIYCGASLSLNPHHPLNDIVGVNTRTFELASAGACQVVDLKEELPALFKPGEEVVVYRDLPELRRVLDYYLAHSDEARAIGANALRRARADHTVRHRIDEMLFAVEERFGKP
;
A
#
# COMPACT_ATOMS: atom_id res chain seq x y z
N TYR A 1 -13.98 2.14 -9.85
CA TYR A 1 -13.83 1.14 -10.92
C TYR A 1 -14.63 -0.16 -10.70
N ARG A 2 -14.40 -0.96 -9.63
CA ARG A 2 -15.07 -2.29 -9.46
C ARG A 2 -16.56 -2.27 -9.12
N ARG A 3 -17.05 -1.35 -8.29
CA ARG A 3 -18.45 -1.37 -7.77
C ARG A 3 -19.53 -0.98 -8.79
N ARG A 4 -19.16 -0.30 -9.89
CA ARG A 4 -20.09 0.16 -10.95
C ARG A 4 -19.82 -0.46 -12.31
N ASN A 5 -18.88 -1.41 -12.44
CA ASN A 5 -18.60 -2.06 -13.72
C ASN A 5 -19.52 -3.29 -13.89
N PRO A 6 -20.49 -3.28 -14.82
CA PRO A 6 -21.41 -4.40 -15.03
C PRO A 6 -20.69 -5.70 -15.41
N LEU A 7 -19.50 -5.62 -16.00
CA LEU A 7 -18.67 -6.78 -16.39
C LEU A 7 -18.06 -7.54 -15.21
N TYR A 8 -18.17 -7.00 -13.99
CA TYR A 8 -17.68 -7.63 -12.76
C TYR A 8 -18.79 -8.24 -11.89
N ARG A 9 -20.05 -8.26 -12.36
CA ARG A 9 -21.19 -8.71 -11.56
C ARG A 9 -21.47 -10.21 -11.62
N SER A 10 -21.17 -10.89 -12.74
CA SER A 10 -21.39 -12.34 -12.88
C SER A 10 -20.11 -13.09 -13.26
N LYS A 11 -20.03 -14.40 -12.96
CA LYS A 11 -18.87 -15.23 -13.33
C LYS A 11 -18.65 -15.26 -14.85
N SER A 12 -19.72 -15.35 -15.63
CA SER A 12 -19.67 -15.38 -17.10
C SER A 12 -19.17 -14.06 -17.71
N THR A 13 -19.64 -12.92 -17.21
CA THR A 13 -19.18 -11.60 -17.68
C THR A 13 -17.72 -11.34 -17.33
N LYS A 14 -17.26 -11.80 -16.15
CA LYS A 14 -15.84 -11.76 -15.78
C LYS A 14 -14.97 -12.58 -16.71
N ALA A 15 -15.39 -13.79 -17.06
CA ALA A 15 -14.64 -14.66 -17.97
C ALA A 15 -14.55 -14.06 -19.38
N ALA A 16 -15.66 -13.55 -19.92
CA ALA A 16 -15.67 -12.87 -21.22
C ALA A 16 -14.78 -11.62 -21.22
N TYR A 17 -14.85 -10.81 -20.16
CA TYR A 17 -14.01 -9.62 -20.01
C TYR A 17 -12.52 -9.97 -19.88
N GLN A 18 -12.19 -11.03 -19.14
CA GLN A 18 -10.83 -11.54 -19.04
C GLN A 18 -10.32 -11.98 -20.41
N LEU A 19 -11.07 -12.78 -21.16
CA LEU A 19 -10.71 -13.20 -22.52
C LEU A 19 -10.48 -12.00 -23.45
N TRP A 20 -11.32 -10.96 -23.34
CA TRP A 20 -11.14 -9.73 -24.11
C TRP A 20 -9.84 -9.00 -23.75
N ILE A 21 -9.53 -8.83 -22.45
CA ILE A 21 -8.25 -8.25 -22.00
C ILE A 21 -7.08 -9.06 -22.55
N LEU A 22 -7.11 -10.38 -22.40
CA LEU A 22 -6.01 -11.25 -22.81
C LEU A 22 -5.75 -11.15 -24.31
N ARG A 23 -6.81 -11.22 -25.14
CA ARG A 23 -6.69 -11.06 -26.60
C ARG A 23 -6.19 -9.68 -27.00
N ARG A 24 -6.64 -8.62 -26.30
CA ARG A 24 -6.20 -7.26 -26.59
C ARG A 24 -4.72 -7.08 -26.24
N LEU A 25 -4.29 -7.56 -25.08
CA LEU A 25 -2.89 -7.49 -24.67
C LEU A 25 -1.99 -8.28 -25.63
N GLU A 26 -2.38 -9.50 -26.01
CA GLU A 26 -1.64 -10.31 -26.99
C GLU A 26 -1.43 -9.55 -28.32
N ARG A 27 -2.51 -8.99 -28.89
CA ARG A 27 -2.43 -8.21 -30.13
C ARG A 27 -1.55 -6.97 -29.99
N LEU A 28 -1.66 -6.25 -28.87
CA LEU A 28 -0.83 -5.07 -28.61
C LEU A 28 0.65 -5.44 -28.52
N CYS A 29 1.00 -6.53 -27.82
CA CYS A 29 2.38 -6.99 -27.76
C CYS A 29 2.90 -7.38 -29.15
N LEU A 30 2.13 -8.12 -29.94
CA LEU A 30 2.56 -8.52 -31.30
C LEU A 30 2.71 -7.35 -32.26
N ALA A 31 1.88 -6.33 -32.14
CA ALA A 31 1.94 -5.13 -32.98
C ALA A 31 3.08 -4.18 -32.55
N TRP A 32 3.24 -3.94 -31.25
CA TRP A 32 4.22 -2.99 -30.72
C TRP A 32 5.62 -3.60 -30.53
N ARG A 33 5.70 -4.92 -30.35
CA ARG A 33 6.93 -5.70 -30.09
C ARG A 33 7.77 -5.14 -28.92
N PRO A 34 7.21 -5.03 -27.70
CA PRO A 34 7.95 -4.53 -26.55
C PRO A 34 9.10 -5.45 -26.15
N ARG A 35 10.20 -4.86 -25.65
CA ARG A 35 11.23 -5.61 -24.92
C ARG A 35 10.82 -5.92 -23.48
N LEU A 36 10.06 -5.02 -22.85
CA LEU A 36 9.55 -5.18 -21.48
C LEU A 36 8.03 -5.00 -21.42
N VAL A 37 7.36 -5.89 -20.67
CA VAL A 37 5.95 -5.76 -20.32
C VAL A 37 5.83 -5.74 -18.79
N LEU A 38 5.65 -4.54 -18.23
CA LEU A 38 5.40 -4.38 -16.79
C LEU A 38 3.91 -4.55 -16.47
N VAL A 39 3.59 -5.52 -15.63
CA VAL A 39 2.24 -5.81 -15.17
C VAL A 39 2.10 -5.42 -13.69
N ILE A 40 1.26 -4.43 -13.41
CA ILE A 40 0.95 -4.03 -12.03
C ILE A 40 -0.23 -4.87 -11.53
N LYS A 41 0.00 -5.69 -10.50
CA LYS A 41 -0.94 -6.66 -9.90
C LYS A 41 -1.36 -7.81 -10.82
N GLY A 42 -1.86 -7.51 -12.02
CA GLY A 42 -2.00 -8.53 -13.08
C GLY A 42 -3.12 -9.56 -12.91
N GLY A 43 -4.14 -9.31 -12.09
CA GLY A 43 -5.19 -10.32 -11.78
C GLY A 43 -5.84 -11.04 -13.00
N PRO A 44 -6.15 -10.36 -14.12
CA PRO A 44 -6.67 -11.01 -15.32
C PRO A 44 -5.63 -11.75 -16.18
N ILE A 45 -4.33 -11.47 -16.01
CA ILE A 45 -3.23 -11.99 -16.83
C ILE A 45 -2.94 -13.43 -16.44
N THR A 46 -2.81 -14.32 -17.42
CA THR A 46 -2.64 -15.76 -17.19
C THR A 46 -1.29 -16.25 -17.68
N PRO A 47 -0.75 -17.34 -17.09
CA PRO A 47 0.49 -17.97 -17.57
C PRO A 47 0.44 -18.31 -19.07
N GLY A 48 -0.69 -18.85 -19.53
CA GLY A 48 -0.88 -19.20 -20.93
C GLY A 48 -0.83 -18.00 -21.88
N LEU A 49 -1.24 -16.80 -21.46
CA LEU A 49 -1.03 -15.59 -22.28
C LEU A 49 0.46 -15.24 -22.36
N ILE A 50 1.15 -15.22 -21.22
CA ILE A 50 2.56 -14.86 -21.17
C ILE A 50 3.36 -15.81 -22.07
N GLY A 51 3.14 -17.12 -21.94
CA GLY A 51 3.76 -18.12 -22.80
C GLY A 51 3.48 -17.93 -24.30
N ARG A 52 2.25 -17.59 -24.70
CA ARG A 52 1.91 -17.32 -26.11
C ARG A 52 2.58 -16.08 -26.69
N VAL A 53 2.81 -15.05 -25.87
CA VAL A 53 3.51 -13.85 -26.32
C VAL A 53 5.00 -14.15 -26.43
N LYS A 54 5.59 -14.78 -25.41
CA LYS A 54 7.01 -15.13 -25.36
C LYS A 54 7.43 -16.15 -26.43
N SER A 55 6.52 -17.01 -26.90
CA SER A 55 6.81 -17.90 -28.04
C SER A 55 6.92 -17.19 -29.39
N ARG A 56 6.56 -15.91 -29.47
CA ARG A 56 6.57 -15.11 -30.71
C ARG A 56 7.45 -13.86 -30.62
N LEU A 57 7.83 -13.46 -29.41
CA LEU A 57 8.58 -12.24 -29.12
C LEU A 57 9.61 -12.51 -28.02
N ASP A 58 10.78 -11.91 -28.18
CA ASP A 58 11.77 -11.81 -27.12
C ASP A 58 11.40 -10.64 -26.18
N ALA A 59 10.42 -10.90 -25.31
CA ALA A 59 9.87 -9.92 -24.38
C ALA A 59 9.94 -10.45 -22.94
N LEU A 60 10.46 -9.65 -22.02
CA LEU A 60 10.42 -9.95 -20.60
C LEU A 60 9.10 -9.48 -19.99
N PHE A 61 8.46 -10.36 -19.25
CA PHE A 61 7.26 -10.05 -18.47
C PHE A 61 7.63 -9.85 -17.01
N LEU A 62 7.42 -8.62 -16.52
CA LEU A 62 7.70 -8.23 -15.15
C LEU A 62 6.39 -8.04 -14.39
N ASN A 63 6.31 -8.45 -13.13
CA ASN A 63 5.16 -8.16 -12.28
C ASN A 63 5.54 -7.31 -11.08
N PHE A 64 4.80 -6.23 -10.82
CA PHE A 64 4.83 -5.56 -9.52
C PHE A 64 3.55 -5.86 -8.75
N PHE A 65 3.65 -6.66 -7.69
CA PHE A 65 2.52 -7.10 -6.89
C PHE A 65 2.43 -6.30 -5.57
N PRO A 66 1.45 -5.38 -5.43
CA PRO A 66 1.40 -4.45 -4.29
C PRO A 66 0.77 -5.04 -3.01
N ASP A 67 0.51 -6.34 -3.00
CA ASP A 67 -0.18 -7.07 -1.92
C ASP A 67 0.60 -8.34 -1.57
N ASN A 68 0.12 -9.16 -0.62
CA ASN A 68 0.71 -10.47 -0.35
C ASN A 68 0.26 -11.49 -1.41
N PRO A 69 1.17 -12.02 -2.25
CA PRO A 69 0.78 -12.93 -3.33
C PRO A 69 0.24 -14.27 -2.82
N LEU A 70 0.67 -14.75 -1.64
CA LEU A 70 0.28 -16.05 -1.09
C LEU A 70 -1.23 -16.21 -0.85
N LEU A 71 -1.96 -15.10 -0.74
CA LEU A 71 -3.40 -15.09 -0.44
C LEU A 71 -4.27 -14.67 -1.62
N MET A 72 -3.64 -14.22 -2.71
CA MET A 72 -4.34 -13.44 -3.73
C MET A 72 -4.25 -14.02 -5.13
N ILE A 73 -3.21 -14.80 -5.42
CA ILE A 73 -3.01 -15.40 -6.75
C ILE A 73 -2.51 -16.84 -6.64
N PRO A 74 -2.83 -17.69 -7.65
CA PRO A 74 -2.23 -19.01 -7.77
C PRO A 74 -0.72 -18.94 -7.99
N PHE A 75 -0.02 -20.02 -7.61
CA PHE A 75 1.42 -20.13 -7.70
C PHE A 75 1.93 -20.00 -9.15
N GLU A 76 1.26 -20.65 -10.10
CA GLU A 76 1.61 -20.63 -11.52
C GLU A 76 1.55 -19.21 -12.11
N CYS A 77 0.75 -18.32 -11.53
CA CYS A 77 0.69 -16.92 -11.93
C CYS A 77 1.93 -16.14 -11.48
N ILE A 78 2.63 -16.57 -10.42
CA ILE A 78 3.87 -15.96 -9.96
C ILE A 78 5.03 -16.45 -10.84
N GLU A 79 5.11 -17.76 -11.06
CA GLU A 79 6.16 -18.43 -11.83
C GLU A 79 6.20 -17.98 -13.30
N ALA A 80 5.05 -17.61 -13.88
CA ALA A 80 4.97 -17.26 -15.30
C ALA A 80 5.72 -15.98 -15.69
N TYR A 81 6.10 -15.12 -14.74
CA TYR A 81 6.84 -13.89 -14.99
C TYR A 81 8.36 -14.12 -14.96
N ASP A 82 9.10 -13.34 -15.77
CA ASP A 82 10.57 -13.34 -15.74
C ASP A 82 11.11 -12.76 -14.43
N LEU A 83 10.45 -11.75 -13.89
CA LEU A 83 10.74 -11.17 -12.58
C LEU A 83 9.46 -10.74 -11.88
N PHE A 84 9.30 -11.16 -10.63
CA PHE A 84 8.14 -10.93 -9.79
C PHE A 84 8.54 -10.12 -8.56
N PHE A 85 8.20 -8.84 -8.56
CA PHE A 85 8.43 -7.92 -7.47
C PHE A 85 7.32 -8.03 -6.42
N THR A 86 7.70 -8.33 -5.17
CA THR A 86 6.79 -8.41 -4.03
C THR A 86 7.23 -7.48 -2.90
N LYS A 87 6.27 -6.83 -2.24
CA LYS A 87 6.53 -6.00 -1.04
C LYS A 87 6.68 -6.82 0.25
N GLU A 88 6.50 -8.14 0.18
CA GLU A 88 6.35 -9.00 1.34
C GLU A 88 7.46 -10.05 1.38
N ARG A 89 8.51 -9.79 2.18
CA ARG A 89 9.64 -10.72 2.32
C ARG A 89 9.24 -12.07 2.90
N TYR A 90 8.18 -12.12 3.71
CA TYR A 90 7.66 -13.41 4.16
C TYR A 90 7.26 -14.27 2.96
N ALA A 91 6.48 -13.71 2.02
CA ALA A 91 6.06 -14.43 0.82
C ALA A 91 7.25 -14.81 -0.07
N GLN A 92 8.21 -13.91 -0.24
CA GLN A 92 9.45 -14.21 -0.97
C GLN A 92 10.18 -15.41 -0.36
N ARG A 93 10.50 -15.38 0.94
CA ARG A 93 11.21 -16.48 1.64
C ARG A 93 10.49 -17.82 1.47
N GLN A 94 9.16 -17.84 1.60
CA GLN A 94 8.36 -19.07 1.47
C GLN A 94 8.35 -19.61 0.04
N LEU A 95 8.32 -18.75 -0.97
CA LEU A 95 8.31 -19.16 -2.37
C LEU A 95 9.71 -19.59 -2.86
N GLU A 96 10.77 -18.93 -2.39
CA GLU A 96 12.16 -19.34 -2.65
C GLU A 96 12.44 -20.74 -2.08
N GLN A 97 11.88 -21.08 -0.91
CA GLN A 97 12.01 -22.41 -0.30
C GLN A 97 11.45 -23.55 -1.17
N VAL A 98 10.50 -23.27 -2.06
CA VAL A 98 9.96 -24.25 -3.01
C VAL A 98 10.62 -24.16 -4.39
N GLY A 99 11.69 -23.38 -4.53
CA GLY A 99 12.53 -23.31 -5.72
C GLY A 99 12.27 -22.14 -6.68
N LEU A 100 11.40 -21.18 -6.33
CA LEU A 100 11.22 -19.99 -7.17
C LEU A 100 12.45 -19.08 -7.11
N ALA A 101 13.04 -18.83 -8.28
CA ALA A 101 14.19 -17.94 -8.44
C ALA A 101 13.82 -16.56 -9.03
N ASN A 102 12.59 -16.38 -9.52
CA ASN A 102 12.16 -15.16 -10.21
C ASN A 102 11.66 -14.05 -9.28
N LEU A 103 11.91 -14.13 -7.98
CA LEU A 103 11.39 -13.18 -6.99
C LEU A 103 12.36 -12.05 -6.70
N TYR A 104 11.83 -10.87 -6.41
CA TYR A 104 12.60 -9.71 -5.96
C TYR A 104 11.80 -8.92 -4.91
N TYR A 105 12.41 -8.59 -3.78
CA TYR A 105 11.79 -7.71 -2.80
C TYR A 105 11.78 -6.28 -3.31
N LEU A 106 10.61 -5.65 -3.36
CA LEU A 106 10.49 -4.24 -3.69
C LEU A 106 9.46 -3.58 -2.78
N PRO A 107 9.86 -2.65 -1.89
CA PRO A 107 8.93 -1.99 -1.00
C PRO A 107 7.97 -1.07 -1.77
N MET A 108 6.84 -0.74 -1.15
CA MET A 108 5.94 0.28 -1.69
C MET A 108 6.62 1.67 -1.68
N TYR A 109 5.90 2.68 -2.16
CA TYR A 109 6.45 4.00 -2.43
C TYR A 109 5.40 5.09 -2.26
N CYS A 110 5.89 6.33 -2.22
CA CYS A 110 5.10 7.53 -2.37
C CYS A 110 5.22 8.11 -3.79
N THR A 111 4.27 8.94 -4.18
CA THR A 111 4.32 9.71 -5.41
C THR A 111 4.17 11.18 -5.01
N PRO A 112 5.25 11.97 -4.91
CA PRO A 112 5.19 13.33 -4.37
C PRO A 112 4.15 14.23 -5.05
N ALA A 113 3.90 14.03 -6.34
CA ALA A 113 2.83 14.74 -7.07
C ALA A 113 1.42 14.49 -6.53
N PHE A 114 1.19 13.37 -5.84
CA PHE A 114 -0.11 12.98 -5.25
C PHE A 114 -0.08 12.88 -3.72
N HIS A 115 1.09 12.75 -3.12
CA HIS A 115 1.29 12.63 -1.67
C HIS A 115 2.24 13.75 -1.24
N HIS A 116 1.68 14.85 -0.74
CA HIS A 116 2.44 16.01 -0.29
C HIS A 116 1.65 16.74 0.80
N PRO A 117 2.34 17.54 1.63
CA PRO A 117 1.69 18.47 2.54
C PRO A 117 0.74 19.41 1.78
N VAL A 118 -0.44 19.67 2.32
CA VAL A 118 -1.43 20.59 1.75
C VAL A 118 -1.80 21.67 2.75
N ASP A 119 -2.08 22.87 2.25
CA ASP A 119 -2.66 23.93 3.08
C ASP A 119 -4.08 23.56 3.48
N LEU A 120 -4.33 23.57 4.78
CA LEU A 120 -5.64 23.34 5.34
C LEU A 120 -6.46 24.63 5.29
N SER A 121 -7.78 24.52 5.12
CA SER A 121 -8.71 25.61 5.44
C SER A 121 -8.86 25.74 6.97
N ASP A 122 -9.46 26.84 7.42
CA ASP A 122 -9.69 27.03 8.86
C ASP A 122 -10.73 26.05 9.43
N ASP A 123 -11.70 25.63 8.61
CA ASP A 123 -12.63 24.56 8.97
C ASP A 123 -11.92 23.21 9.07
N GLU A 124 -11.03 22.89 8.14
CA GLU A 124 -10.23 21.67 8.19
C GLU A 124 -9.32 21.64 9.42
N ARG A 125 -8.67 22.77 9.74
CA ARG A 125 -7.86 22.91 10.97
C ARG A 125 -8.71 22.65 12.21
N ARG A 126 -9.84 23.34 12.35
CA ARG A 126 -10.74 23.16 13.51
C ARG A 126 -11.27 21.73 13.64
N ALA A 127 -11.60 21.08 12.53
CA ALA A 127 -12.18 19.74 12.53
C ALA A 127 -11.16 18.63 12.86
N LEU A 128 -9.87 18.87 12.60
CA LEU A 128 -8.79 17.90 12.78
C LEU A 128 -7.88 18.18 13.98
N ASP A 129 -8.03 19.34 14.62
CA ASP A 129 -7.26 19.71 15.79
C ASP A 129 -7.39 18.65 16.92
N GLY A 130 -6.24 18.22 17.45
CA GLY A 130 -6.16 17.15 18.45
C GLY A 130 -6.58 15.76 17.96
N ALA A 131 -7.00 15.58 16.70
CA ALA A 131 -7.56 14.33 16.24
C ALA A 131 -6.48 13.26 16.00
N ILE A 132 -6.85 12.01 16.28
CA ILE A 132 -6.11 10.82 15.83
C ILE A 132 -6.82 10.26 14.61
N ALA A 133 -6.22 10.40 13.43
CA ALA A 133 -6.83 9.99 12.18
C ALA A 133 -6.55 8.53 11.82
N LEU A 134 -7.57 7.82 11.36
CA LEU A 134 -7.44 6.52 10.71
C LEU A 134 -8.19 6.54 9.37
N VAL A 135 -7.44 6.52 8.27
CA VAL A 135 -8.04 6.43 6.91
C VAL A 135 -7.89 5.02 6.38
N GLY A 136 -8.96 4.23 6.36
CA GLY A 136 -8.94 2.88 5.78
C GLY A 136 -10.28 2.16 5.83
N SER A 137 -10.42 1.10 5.03
CA SER A 137 -11.63 0.26 5.02
C SER A 137 -11.90 -0.39 6.37
N HIS A 138 -13.18 -0.65 6.65
CA HIS A 138 -13.58 -1.48 7.79
C HIS A 138 -13.10 -2.93 7.62
N TYR A 139 -12.56 -3.48 8.71
CA TYR A 139 -12.26 -4.90 8.91
C TYR A 139 -12.53 -5.25 10.38
N PRO A 140 -12.96 -6.47 10.73
CA PRO A 140 -13.26 -6.84 12.13
C PRO A 140 -12.10 -6.59 13.11
N TYR A 141 -10.86 -6.92 12.72
CA TYR A 141 -9.68 -6.66 13.58
C TYR A 141 -9.43 -5.16 13.78
N ARG A 142 -9.69 -4.35 12.75
CA ARG A 142 -9.51 -2.89 12.81
C ARG A 142 -10.61 -2.24 13.63
N GLU A 143 -11.84 -2.74 13.55
CA GLU A 143 -12.92 -2.32 14.44
C GLU A 143 -12.60 -2.63 15.90
N ARG A 144 -12.03 -3.81 16.19
CA ARG A 144 -11.54 -4.13 17.55
C ARG A 144 -10.52 -3.12 18.06
N LEU A 145 -9.55 -2.74 17.23
CA LEU A 145 -8.56 -1.72 17.58
C LEU A 145 -9.22 -0.36 17.83
N VAL A 146 -10.06 0.11 16.91
CA VAL A 146 -10.75 1.41 17.05
C VAL A 146 -11.63 1.44 18.31
N ARG A 147 -12.33 0.35 18.62
CA ARG A 147 -13.11 0.22 19.86
C ARG A 147 -12.24 0.38 21.11
N ALA A 148 -11.06 -0.22 21.11
CA ALA A 148 -10.13 -0.08 22.22
C ALA A 148 -9.68 1.37 22.42
N LEU A 149 -9.65 2.16 21.35
CA LEU A 149 -9.25 3.57 21.38
C LEU A 149 -10.44 4.54 21.53
N ALA A 150 -11.63 4.08 21.91
CA ALA A 150 -12.82 4.94 21.99
C ALA A 150 -12.73 6.07 23.03
N GLY A 151 -11.80 5.99 23.99
CA GLY A 151 -11.50 7.07 24.94
C GLY A 151 -10.59 8.18 24.39
N TYR A 152 -10.06 8.00 23.17
CA TYR A 152 -9.21 8.97 22.49
C TYR A 152 -10.00 9.78 21.45
N PRO A 153 -9.50 10.93 20.98
CA PRO A 153 -10.10 11.70 19.90
C PRO A 153 -9.90 11.05 18.51
N VAL A 154 -10.20 9.76 18.39
CA VAL A 154 -10.09 9.01 17.14
C VAL A 154 -11.18 9.46 16.18
N ARG A 155 -10.78 9.65 14.92
CA ARG A 155 -11.65 9.92 13.78
C ARG A 155 -11.31 8.97 12.65
N VAL A 156 -12.33 8.31 12.10
CA VAL A 156 -12.16 7.26 11.11
C VAL A 156 -12.80 7.63 9.78
N TRP A 157 -12.06 7.44 8.69
CA TRP A 157 -12.55 7.62 7.33
C TRP A 157 -12.36 6.34 6.52
N GLY A 158 -13.39 5.90 5.81
CA GLY A 158 -13.25 4.83 4.83
C GLY A 158 -14.55 4.12 4.50
N PRO A 159 -14.52 3.16 3.56
CA PRO A 159 -15.69 2.37 3.23
C PRO A 159 -15.96 1.26 4.26
N GLY A 160 -17.23 0.94 4.48
CA GLY A 160 -17.66 -0.26 5.22
C GLY A 160 -17.90 -0.06 6.72
N TRP A 161 -17.60 1.12 7.26
CA TRP A 161 -17.79 1.43 8.69
C TRP A 161 -19.26 1.56 9.10
N ASP A 162 -20.18 1.63 8.14
CA ASP A 162 -21.64 1.49 8.32
C ASP A 162 -22.04 0.15 8.96
N ARG A 163 -21.14 -0.84 8.94
CA ARG A 163 -21.32 -2.16 9.57
C ARG A 163 -20.78 -2.25 10.99
N ALA A 164 -20.05 -1.25 11.46
CA ALA A 164 -19.49 -1.24 12.81
C ALA A 164 -20.60 -1.08 13.87
N ASP A 165 -20.32 -1.55 15.08
CA ASP A 165 -21.20 -1.35 16.23
C ASP A 165 -21.39 0.14 16.61
N SER A 166 -22.36 0.42 17.48
CA SER A 166 -22.72 1.80 17.85
C SER A 166 -21.56 2.59 18.47
N PRO A 167 -20.76 2.06 19.42
CA PRO A 167 -19.59 2.77 19.97
C PRO A 167 -18.58 3.17 18.90
N VAL A 168 -18.23 2.28 17.97
CA VAL A 168 -17.26 2.58 16.92
C VAL A 168 -17.85 3.50 15.85
N ARG A 169 -19.14 3.36 15.54
CA ARG A 169 -19.83 4.19 14.54
C ARG A 169 -19.80 5.68 14.88
N ARG A 170 -19.78 6.04 16.17
CA ARG A 170 -19.65 7.44 16.63
C ARG A 170 -18.29 8.06 16.32
N LEU A 171 -17.26 7.24 16.09
CA LEU A 171 -15.90 7.68 15.73
C LEU A 171 -15.72 7.82 14.21
N VAL A 172 -16.73 7.43 13.41
CA VAL A 172 -16.68 7.51 11.95
C VAL A 172 -16.94 8.94 11.52
N ALA A 173 -15.91 9.59 10.99
CA ALA A 173 -15.93 10.96 10.52
C ALA A 173 -16.29 11.07 9.03
N GLY A 174 -16.17 9.99 8.26
CA GLY A 174 -16.59 10.00 6.86
C GLY A 174 -16.38 8.69 6.10
N GLY A 175 -16.85 8.69 4.85
CA GLY A 175 -16.73 7.56 3.93
C GLY A 175 -15.34 7.44 3.29
N ALA A 176 -15.30 6.83 2.09
CA ALA A 176 -14.07 6.74 1.32
C ALA A 176 -13.55 8.14 0.93
N VAL A 177 -12.29 8.42 1.25
CA VAL A 177 -11.61 9.69 0.95
C VAL A 177 -10.46 9.47 -0.04
N GLY A 178 -10.16 10.48 -0.85
CA GLY A 178 -9.09 10.46 -1.84
C GLY A 178 -8.64 11.87 -2.20
N GLY A 179 -7.58 11.99 -3.01
CA GLY A 179 -7.04 13.28 -3.45
C GLY A 179 -6.71 14.22 -2.29
N ARG A 180 -6.92 15.53 -2.48
CA ARG A 180 -6.64 16.58 -1.48
C ARG A 180 -7.32 16.31 -0.13
N ALA A 181 -8.56 15.81 -0.11
CA ALA A 181 -9.26 15.55 1.15
C ALA A 181 -8.57 14.49 2.02
N LYS A 182 -7.98 13.46 1.39
CA LYS A 182 -7.16 12.46 2.11
C LYS A 182 -5.90 13.11 2.70
N LEU A 183 -5.24 13.97 1.91
CA LEU A 183 -4.04 14.68 2.35
C LEU A 183 -4.34 15.65 3.49
N ALA A 184 -5.45 16.39 3.43
CA ALA A 184 -5.86 17.29 4.49
C ALA A 184 -6.03 16.56 5.83
N ILE A 185 -6.65 15.36 5.82
CA ILE A 185 -6.74 14.50 7.01
C ILE A 185 -5.36 14.11 7.53
N TYR A 186 -4.46 13.69 6.65
CA TYR A 186 -3.10 13.29 7.03
C TYR A 186 -2.27 14.45 7.61
N CYS A 187 -2.37 15.63 7.01
CA CYS A 187 -1.60 16.81 7.42
C CYS A 187 -2.19 17.49 8.65
N GLY A 188 -3.51 17.46 8.81
CA GLY A 188 -4.21 18.21 9.85
C GLY A 188 -4.42 17.44 11.15
N ALA A 189 -4.42 16.11 11.12
CA ALA A 189 -4.52 15.32 12.34
C ALA A 189 -3.20 15.40 13.14
N SER A 190 -3.31 15.50 14.47
CA SER A 190 -2.14 15.47 15.36
C SER A 190 -1.35 14.17 15.20
N LEU A 191 -2.04 13.04 15.02
CA LEU A 191 -1.45 11.72 14.79
C LEU A 191 -2.25 10.96 13.73
N SER A 192 -1.57 10.20 12.90
CA SER A 192 -2.17 9.32 11.90
C SER A 192 -1.88 7.85 12.20
N LEU A 193 -2.91 7.09 12.57
CA LEU A 193 -2.81 5.66 12.84
C LEU A 193 -2.68 4.86 11.54
N ASN A 194 -1.70 3.96 11.50
CA ASN A 194 -1.51 3.03 10.40
C ASN A 194 -1.35 1.57 10.88
N PRO A 195 -2.42 0.93 11.38
CA PRO A 195 -2.38 -0.50 11.65
C PRO A 195 -2.37 -1.30 10.34
N HIS A 196 -1.37 -2.16 10.21
CA HIS A 196 -1.19 -3.04 9.07
C HIS A 196 -2.20 -4.19 9.03
N HIS A 197 -2.46 -4.72 7.83
CA HIS A 197 -3.36 -5.85 7.67
C HIS A 197 -2.62 -7.16 7.99
N PRO A 198 -3.03 -7.94 9.00
CA PRO A 198 -2.23 -9.03 9.56
C PRO A 198 -1.88 -10.14 8.56
N LEU A 199 -2.68 -10.29 7.51
CA LEU A 199 -2.46 -11.28 6.46
C LEU A 199 -1.72 -10.74 5.22
N ASN A 200 -1.78 -9.42 4.98
CA ASN A 200 -1.20 -8.80 3.78
C ASN A 200 0.18 -8.18 4.03
N ASP A 201 0.43 -7.83 5.28
CA ASP A 201 1.55 -7.05 5.75
C ASP A 201 2.13 -7.82 6.97
N ILE A 202 2.69 -9.00 6.70
CA ILE A 202 3.13 -9.95 7.74
C ILE A 202 4.41 -9.40 8.37
N VAL A 203 5.49 -9.32 7.58
CA VAL A 203 6.75 -8.70 7.98
C VAL A 203 7.01 -7.37 7.27
N GLY A 204 6.35 -7.15 6.13
CA GLY A 204 6.42 -5.92 5.36
C GLY A 204 5.42 -4.83 5.80
N VAL A 205 5.59 -3.64 5.23
CA VAL A 205 4.69 -2.49 5.45
C VAL A 205 3.71 -2.30 4.29
N ASN A 206 2.70 -1.46 4.49
CA ASN A 206 1.71 -1.12 3.47
C ASN A 206 2.08 0.16 2.70
N THR A 207 1.33 0.48 1.64
CA THR A 207 1.50 1.73 0.88
C THR A 207 1.29 2.98 1.74
N ARG A 208 0.36 2.93 2.69
CA ARG A 208 0.01 4.07 3.55
C ARG A 208 1.20 4.54 4.38
N THR A 209 2.12 3.65 4.74
CA THR A 209 3.36 4.01 5.42
C THR A 209 4.13 5.08 4.67
N PHE A 210 4.18 4.96 3.34
CA PHE A 210 4.86 5.91 2.46
C PHE A 210 3.98 7.13 2.14
N GLU A 211 2.66 6.95 2.00
CA GLU A 211 1.74 8.08 1.75
C GLU A 211 1.72 9.06 2.92
N LEU A 212 1.65 8.55 4.16
CA LEU A 212 1.67 9.36 5.38
C LEU A 212 2.99 10.10 5.54
N ALA A 213 4.11 9.41 5.37
CA ALA A 213 5.43 10.01 5.43
C ALA A 213 5.57 11.14 4.38
N SER A 214 5.15 10.88 3.14
CA SER A 214 5.21 11.87 2.06
C SER A 214 4.22 13.03 2.21
N ALA A 215 3.17 12.88 3.03
CA ALA A 215 2.29 13.96 3.45
C ALA A 215 2.83 14.75 4.66
N GLY A 216 3.93 14.31 5.28
CA GLY A 216 4.49 14.93 6.48
C GLY A 216 3.69 14.65 7.76
N ALA A 217 2.86 13.61 7.77
CA ALA A 217 2.04 13.25 8.91
C ALA A 217 2.88 12.56 10.01
N CYS A 218 2.60 12.85 11.28
CA CYS A 218 3.11 12.03 12.38
C CYS A 218 2.39 10.69 12.40
N GLN A 219 3.04 9.67 11.85
CA GLN A 219 2.48 8.33 11.74
C GLN A 219 2.75 7.52 13.01
N VAL A 220 1.69 6.91 13.55
CA VAL A 220 1.75 5.90 14.62
C VAL A 220 1.42 4.54 14.02
N VAL A 221 2.39 3.64 13.97
CA VAL A 221 2.38 2.40 13.17
C VAL A 221 2.76 1.18 13.99
N ASP A 222 2.15 0.02 13.73
CA ASP A 222 2.58 -1.23 14.35
C ASP A 222 3.98 -1.63 13.84
N LEU A 223 4.86 -2.01 14.75
CA LEU A 223 6.25 -2.34 14.43
C LEU A 223 6.31 -3.63 13.58
N LYS A 224 6.83 -3.49 12.36
CA LYS A 224 7.12 -4.59 11.43
C LYS A 224 8.62 -4.85 11.36
N GLU A 225 9.02 -6.09 11.07
CA GLU A 225 10.42 -6.50 10.89
C GLU A 225 11.14 -5.60 9.87
N GLU A 226 10.47 -5.30 8.75
CA GLU A 226 11.05 -4.50 7.66
C GLU A 226 10.98 -2.98 7.90
N LEU A 227 10.22 -2.51 8.90
CA LEU A 227 10.01 -1.08 9.11
C LEU A 227 11.33 -0.31 9.37
N PRO A 228 12.25 -0.78 10.24
CA PRO A 228 13.48 -0.05 10.55
C PRO A 228 14.43 0.14 9.36
N ALA A 229 14.36 -0.72 8.35
CA ALA A 229 15.14 -0.57 7.11
C ALA A 229 14.58 0.56 6.21
N LEU A 230 13.31 0.89 6.37
CA LEU A 230 12.61 1.90 5.58
C LEU A 230 12.61 3.24 6.30
N PHE A 231 12.14 3.27 7.55
CA PHE A 231 12.04 4.46 8.38
C PHE A 231 12.58 4.20 9.78
N LYS A 232 13.26 5.19 10.36
CA LYS A 232 13.82 5.14 11.71
C LYS A 232 12.72 5.27 12.77
N PRO A 233 12.48 4.23 13.60
CA PRO A 233 11.53 4.31 14.70
C PRO A 233 11.92 5.38 15.72
N GLY A 234 10.96 6.20 16.16
CA GLY A 234 11.16 7.30 17.11
C GLY A 234 11.67 8.60 16.49
N GLU A 235 12.29 8.55 15.30
CA GLU A 235 12.79 9.75 14.60
C GLU A 235 11.92 10.12 13.39
N GLU A 236 11.48 9.13 12.60
CA GLU A 236 10.74 9.33 11.35
C GLU A 236 9.34 8.72 11.41
N VAL A 237 9.10 7.77 12.31
CA VAL A 237 7.77 7.18 12.58
C VAL A 237 7.64 6.81 14.05
N VAL A 238 6.46 6.97 14.63
CA VAL A 238 6.15 6.47 15.98
C VAL A 238 5.69 5.03 15.89
N VAL A 239 6.28 4.14 16.69
CA VAL A 239 5.98 2.70 16.63
C VAL A 239 5.31 2.18 17.90
N TYR A 240 4.51 1.14 17.76
CA TYR A 240 3.99 0.36 18.88
C TYR A 240 4.01 -1.14 18.58
N ARG A 241 4.12 -1.98 19.60
CA ARG A 241 4.09 -3.46 19.46
C ARG A 241 2.76 -4.05 19.89
N ASP A 242 2.07 -3.40 20.82
CA ASP A 242 0.81 -3.86 21.38
C ASP A 242 -0.10 -2.69 21.77
N LEU A 243 -1.31 -3.01 22.27
CA LEU A 243 -2.30 -2.01 22.65
C LEU A 243 -1.88 -1.16 23.87
N PRO A 244 -1.29 -1.72 24.95
CA PRO A 244 -0.71 -0.90 26.03
C PRO A 244 0.34 0.10 25.54
N GLU A 245 1.29 -0.33 24.70
CA GLU A 245 2.30 0.55 24.13
C GLU A 245 1.66 1.61 23.22
N LEU A 246 0.67 1.23 22.41
CA LEU A 246 -0.09 2.16 21.59
C LEU A 246 -0.72 3.28 22.43
N ARG A 247 -1.37 2.95 23.54
CA ARG A 247 -1.96 3.95 24.44
C ARG A 247 -0.90 4.90 24.98
N ARG A 248 0.22 4.36 25.48
CA ARG A 248 1.34 5.15 26.01
C ARG A 248 1.92 6.11 24.98
N VAL A 249 2.12 5.67 23.73
CA VAL A 249 2.63 6.57 22.68
C VAL A 249 1.59 7.61 22.25
N LEU A 250 0.29 7.25 22.23
CA LEU A 250 -0.77 8.22 21.96
C LEU A 250 -0.82 9.30 23.05
N ASP A 251 -0.83 8.90 24.32
CA ASP A 251 -0.84 9.83 25.46
C ASP A 251 0.36 10.79 25.40
N TYR A 252 1.55 10.25 25.14
CA TYR A 252 2.76 11.06 25.03
C TYR A 252 2.68 12.06 23.88
N TYR A 253 2.48 11.60 22.64
CA TYR A 253 2.57 12.50 21.48
C TYR A 253 1.37 13.43 21.32
N LEU A 254 0.21 13.12 21.94
CA LEU A 254 -0.89 14.09 22.04
C LEU A 254 -0.52 15.27 22.95
N ALA A 255 0.27 15.04 24.00
CA ALA A 255 0.78 16.10 24.87
C ALA A 255 2.00 16.84 24.28
N HIS A 256 2.71 16.23 23.33
CA HIS A 256 3.96 16.74 22.73
C HIS A 256 3.79 16.96 21.22
N SER A 257 2.85 17.84 20.85
CA SER A 257 2.51 18.09 19.44
C SER A 257 3.69 18.60 18.59
N ASP A 258 4.63 19.34 19.18
CA ASP A 258 5.84 19.79 18.50
C ASP A 258 6.76 18.63 18.11
N GLU A 259 6.96 17.66 19.00
CA GLU A 259 7.73 16.45 18.71
C GLU A 259 7.05 15.61 17.63
N ALA A 260 5.72 15.47 17.69
CA ALA A 260 4.95 14.78 16.66
C ALA A 260 5.13 15.46 15.29
N ARG A 261 5.05 16.79 15.22
CA ARG A 261 5.29 17.55 13.97
C ARG A 261 6.71 17.36 13.45
N ALA A 262 7.71 17.35 14.33
CA ALA A 262 9.09 17.10 13.94
C ALA A 262 9.28 15.71 13.33
N ILE A 263 8.68 14.67 13.91
CA ILE A 263 8.71 13.30 13.36
C ILE A 263 8.09 13.25 11.96
N GLY A 264 6.92 13.87 11.77
CA GLY A 264 6.28 13.96 10.44
C GLY A 264 7.16 14.67 9.41
N ALA A 265 7.83 15.76 9.81
CA ALA A 265 8.77 16.48 8.94
C ALA A 265 10.02 15.63 8.59
N ASN A 266 10.52 14.82 9.53
CA ASN A 266 11.61 13.88 9.27
C ASN A 266 11.17 12.79 8.28
N ALA A 267 9.97 12.22 8.49
CA ALA A 267 9.35 11.24 7.60
C ALA A 267 9.24 11.77 6.16
N LEU A 268 8.83 13.03 5.99
CA LEU A 268 8.74 13.68 4.69
C LEU A 268 10.09 13.75 3.98
N ARG A 269 11.14 14.16 4.70
CA ARG A 269 12.50 14.23 4.14
C ARG A 269 12.97 12.84 3.71
N ARG A 270 12.81 11.83 4.56
CA ARG A 270 13.12 10.42 4.25
C ARG A 270 12.36 9.91 3.04
N ALA A 271 11.03 10.10 3.00
CA ALA A 271 10.20 9.60 1.91
C ALA A 271 10.57 10.20 0.56
N ARG A 272 10.89 11.50 0.51
CA ARG A 272 11.33 12.19 -0.71
C ARG A 272 12.73 11.77 -1.15
N ALA A 273 13.64 11.53 -0.19
CA ALA A 273 15.00 11.12 -0.48
C ALA A 273 15.08 9.67 -1.00
N ASP A 274 14.28 8.75 -0.44
CA ASP A 274 14.57 7.32 -0.60
C ASP A 274 13.38 6.47 -1.07
N HIS A 275 12.16 7.02 -1.08
CA HIS A 275 10.94 6.19 -1.22
C HIS A 275 9.91 6.73 -2.21
N THR A 276 10.36 7.43 -3.25
CA THR A 276 9.50 7.85 -4.35
C THR A 276 9.27 6.72 -5.36
N VAL A 277 8.24 6.87 -6.18
CA VAL A 277 8.00 5.98 -7.32
C VAL A 277 9.21 5.92 -8.27
N ARG A 278 9.96 7.02 -8.42
CA ARG A 278 11.18 7.05 -9.23
C ARG A 278 12.20 6.05 -8.71
N HIS A 279 12.49 6.08 -7.40
CA HIS A 279 13.43 5.14 -6.79
C HIS A 279 13.03 3.68 -7.02
N ARG A 280 11.73 3.36 -6.99
CA ARG A 280 11.26 1.99 -7.28
C ARG A 280 11.38 1.61 -8.74
N ILE A 281 11.17 2.53 -9.66
CA ILE A 281 11.40 2.28 -11.08
C ILE A 281 12.89 2.07 -11.34
N ASP A 282 13.76 2.89 -10.75
CA ASP A 282 15.22 2.74 -10.87
C ASP A 282 15.68 1.39 -10.30
N GLU A 283 15.15 0.96 -9.15
CA GLU A 283 15.41 -0.34 -8.54
C GLU A 283 14.87 -1.51 -9.38
N MET A 284 13.68 -1.38 -9.99
CA MET A 284 13.16 -2.38 -10.94
C MET A 284 14.07 -2.52 -12.16
N LEU A 285 14.52 -1.39 -12.74
CA LEU A 285 15.40 -1.40 -13.91
C LEU A 285 16.76 -2.00 -13.56
N PHE A 286 17.34 -1.64 -12.41
CA PHE A 286 18.56 -2.26 -11.89
C PHE A 286 18.41 -3.78 -11.78
N ALA A 287 17.33 -4.27 -11.17
CA ALA A 287 17.08 -5.70 -11.01
C ALA A 287 16.92 -6.44 -12.35
N VAL A 288 16.34 -5.78 -13.37
CA VAL A 288 16.24 -6.32 -14.72
C VAL A 288 17.61 -6.38 -15.39
N GLU A 289 18.38 -5.29 -15.32
CA GLU A 289 19.73 -5.22 -15.92
C GLU A 289 20.69 -6.23 -15.30
N GLU A 290 20.64 -6.40 -13.98
CA GLU A 290 21.46 -7.37 -13.25
C GLU A 290 21.21 -8.81 -13.72
N ARG A 291 19.94 -9.16 -13.98
CA ARG A 291 19.53 -10.53 -14.31
C ARG A 291 19.56 -10.86 -15.80
N PHE A 292 19.25 -9.87 -16.66
CA PHE A 292 19.02 -10.10 -18.09
C PHE A 292 19.92 -9.25 -18.99
N GLY A 293 20.80 -8.41 -18.43
CA GLY A 293 21.56 -7.41 -19.18
C GLY A 293 20.70 -6.22 -19.59
N LYS A 294 21.28 -5.26 -20.32
CA LYS A 294 20.57 -4.05 -20.74
C LYS A 294 19.37 -4.38 -21.64
N PRO A 295 18.13 -4.08 -21.19
CA PRO A 295 16.91 -4.36 -21.94
C PRO A 295 16.67 -3.34 -23.05
#